data_AF-A0AA89B1D2-F1
#
_entry.id   AF-A0AA89B1D2-F1
#
_cell.length_a   1.000
_cell.length_b   1.000
_cell.length_c   1.000
_cell.angle_alpha   90.00
_cell.angle_beta   90.00
_cell.angle_gamma   90.00
#
_symmetry.space_group_name_H-M   'P 1'
#
loop_
_entity.id
_entity.type
_entity.pdbx_description
1 polymer ?
#
loop_
_entity_poly.entity_id
_entity_poly.type
_entity_poly.pdbx_seq_one_letter_code
_entity_poly.pdbx_strand_id
1 'polypeptide(L)'
;MSMERNSFRDRREGYTDKAVVIRCVRKDQSAVTIKLYYLSNGSARLGFWIQGKEYLLPVGVILKALADTTDHEIYVSLSCCYNETYEGVKGSVGTQLVGERVKIILDEVREMSLFTRGECLQHIGNLFYAAEAFLFYRSDFSARQPRFIAKPGSAVARSLDYDLYEVQSVVPLGSSFRKPAQVELVKKIIADKNPPTQISLAVENMLKTGRLVTQSGLDLQQRAGMTVQAERLNFLRFISHFRAVHRGASFAGLRTTTVRKLLPESWGFICPVHTPDGEPCGLLNHMSSTCHAITVDWLDPREDAITMTTSNSSVKYSRQGWHRWKTPCIPLNPYHS
;
A
#
# COMPACT_ATOMS: atom_id res chain seq x y z
N MET A 1 9.34 0.24 5.02
CA MET A 1 9.69 0.90 6.30
C MET A 1 9.96 -0.17 7.34
N SER A 2 11.14 -0.19 7.96
CA SER A 2 11.38 -1.01 9.16
C SER A 2 10.68 -0.38 10.36
N MET A 3 10.01 -1.20 11.17
CA MET A 3 9.24 -0.76 12.34
C MET A 3 9.51 -1.68 13.52
N GLU A 4 9.65 -1.07 14.70
CA GLU A 4 9.69 -1.76 15.98
C GLU A 4 8.48 -1.35 16.81
N ARG A 5 7.59 -2.30 17.14
CA ARG A 5 6.38 -2.06 17.91
C ARG A 5 6.04 -3.26 18.79
N ASN A 6 5.85 -3.01 20.08
CA ASN A 6 5.45 -4.04 21.04
C ASN A 6 4.14 -4.74 20.64
N SER A 7 3.20 -4.01 20.03
CA SER A 7 1.93 -4.56 19.52
C SER A 7 2.09 -5.71 18.51
N PHE A 8 3.27 -5.87 17.90
CA PHE A 8 3.52 -6.99 17.00
C PHE A 8 3.74 -8.31 17.75
N ARG A 9 4.28 -8.26 18.98
CA ARG A 9 4.47 -9.43 19.85
C ARG A 9 3.13 -9.98 20.33
N ASP A 10 2.16 -9.11 20.57
CA ASP A 10 0.85 -9.48 21.12
C ASP A 10 -0.06 -10.22 20.11
N ARG A 11 0.36 -10.33 18.84
CA ARG A 11 -0.46 -10.96 17.79
C ARG A 11 -0.58 -12.46 17.95
N ARG A 12 0.56 -13.13 18.19
CA ARG A 12 0.66 -14.57 18.32
C ARG A 12 1.98 -14.91 18.99
N GLU A 13 1.99 -16.03 19.71
CA GLU A 13 3.21 -16.58 20.28
C GLU A 13 4.30 -16.79 19.20
N GLY A 14 5.54 -16.47 19.54
CA GLY A 14 6.68 -16.53 18.63
C GLY A 14 6.90 -15.29 17.74
N TYR A 15 6.05 -14.26 17.82
CA TYR A 15 6.26 -13.00 17.10
C TYR A 15 7.23 -12.08 17.84
N THR A 16 8.07 -11.38 17.08
CA THR A 16 8.94 -10.32 17.62
C THR A 16 8.27 -8.95 17.50
N ASP A 17 8.91 -7.95 18.10
CA ASP A 17 8.57 -6.54 17.95
C ASP A 17 8.97 -5.96 16.60
N LYS A 18 9.65 -6.73 15.73
CA LYS A 18 10.21 -6.25 14.46
C LYS A 18 9.33 -6.63 13.28
N ALA A 19 9.01 -5.64 12.44
CA ALA A 19 8.35 -5.87 11.17
C ALA A 19 8.78 -4.87 10.10
N VAL A 20 8.71 -5.26 8.84
CA VAL A 20 8.85 -4.36 7.69
C VAL A 20 7.47 -4.11 7.09
N VAL A 21 7.04 -2.86 7.02
CA VAL A 21 5.74 -2.47 6.46
C VAL A 21 5.95 -1.71 5.16
N ILE A 22 5.22 -2.10 4.12
CA ILE A 22 5.25 -1.47 2.80
C ILE A 22 3.80 -1.18 2.41
N ARG A 23 3.51 0.07 2.07
CA ARG A 23 2.23 0.46 1.46
C ARG A 23 2.41 0.47 -0.06
N CYS A 24 1.79 -0.48 -0.73
CA CYS A 24 1.81 -0.60 -2.18
C CYS A 24 0.64 0.19 -2.75
N VAL A 25 0.92 1.17 -3.61
CA VAL A 25 -0.10 2.01 -4.26
C VAL A 25 -0.15 1.63 -5.74
N ARG A 26 -1.36 1.36 -6.23
CA ARG A 26 -1.64 1.07 -7.64
C ARG A 26 -1.79 2.37 -8.43
N LYS A 27 -1.81 2.26 -9.76
CA LYS A 27 -2.02 3.41 -10.65
C LYS A 27 -3.36 4.11 -10.40
N ASP A 28 -4.39 3.38 -9.99
CA ASP A 28 -5.69 3.96 -9.62
C ASP A 28 -5.69 4.63 -8.22
N GLN A 29 -4.52 4.83 -7.60
CA GLN A 29 -4.34 5.37 -6.25
C GLN A 29 -4.93 4.50 -5.13
N SER A 30 -5.44 3.30 -5.44
CA SER A 30 -5.81 2.34 -4.42
C SER A 30 -4.54 1.79 -3.76
N ALA A 31 -4.60 1.57 -2.45
CA ALA A 31 -3.46 1.14 -1.67
C ALA A 31 -3.73 -0.15 -0.92
N VAL A 32 -2.69 -0.97 -0.78
CA VAL A 32 -2.66 -2.18 0.04
C VAL A 32 -1.41 -2.16 0.87
N THR A 33 -1.55 -2.22 2.20
CA THR A 33 -0.41 -2.36 3.10
C THR A 33 -0.08 -3.83 3.31
N ILE A 34 1.17 -4.18 3.02
CA ILE A 34 1.78 -5.48 3.26
C ILE A 34 2.74 -5.36 4.45
N LYS A 35 2.72 -6.34 5.34
CA LYS A 35 3.53 -6.35 6.56
C LYS A 35 4.33 -7.64 6.64
N LEU A 36 5.64 -7.53 6.71
CA LEU A 36 6.55 -8.65 6.89
C LEU A 36 6.96 -8.74 8.36
N TYR A 37 6.55 -9.80 9.04
CA TYR A 37 6.83 -10.05 10.45
C TYR A 37 8.06 -10.93 10.60
N TYR A 38 8.94 -10.54 11.51
CA TYR A 38 10.06 -11.38 11.92
C TYR A 38 9.68 -12.21 13.15
N LEU A 39 9.93 -13.52 13.12
CA LEU A 39 9.58 -14.44 14.20
C LEU A 39 10.82 -14.81 15.03
N SER A 40 10.61 -15.18 16.29
CA SER A 40 11.69 -15.55 17.22
C SER A 40 12.43 -16.82 16.78
N ASN A 41 11.77 -17.70 16.04
CA ASN A 41 12.37 -18.90 15.45
C ASN A 41 13.32 -18.58 14.27
N GLY A 42 13.34 -17.33 13.79
CA GLY A 42 14.16 -16.90 12.65
C GLY A 42 13.47 -17.01 11.28
N SER A 43 12.23 -17.50 11.24
CA SER A 43 11.38 -17.43 10.04
C SER A 43 10.72 -16.04 9.92
N ALA A 44 10.05 -15.80 8.78
CA ALA A 44 9.32 -14.58 8.50
C ALA A 44 7.95 -14.89 7.90
N ARG A 45 6.96 -14.05 8.24
CA ARG A 45 5.57 -14.16 7.76
C ARG A 45 5.15 -12.90 7.04
N LEU A 46 4.64 -13.03 5.82
CA LEU A 46 4.03 -11.93 5.09
C LEU A 46 2.54 -11.86 5.39
N GLY A 47 2.10 -10.70 5.89
CA GLY A 47 0.74 -10.37 6.26
C GLY A 47 0.11 -9.36 5.31
N PHE A 48 -1.12 -9.64 4.87
CA PHE A 48 -1.93 -8.69 4.12
C PHE A 48 -3.41 -8.84 4.47
N TRP A 49 -4.18 -7.78 4.25
CA TRP A 49 -5.59 -7.69 4.65
C TRP A 49 -6.52 -7.87 3.45
N ILE A 50 -7.46 -8.81 3.55
CA ILE A 50 -8.54 -9.02 2.58
C ILE A 50 -9.87 -9.13 3.34
N GLN A 51 -10.86 -8.33 2.95
CA GLN A 51 -12.21 -8.33 3.54
C GLN A 51 -12.24 -8.25 5.08
N GLY A 52 -11.32 -7.50 5.68
CA GLY A 52 -11.26 -7.34 7.14
C GLY A 52 -10.63 -8.51 7.89
N LYS A 53 -10.15 -9.55 7.18
CA LYS A 53 -9.32 -10.62 7.73
C LYS A 53 -7.87 -10.45 7.26
N GLU A 54 -6.94 -10.68 8.17
CA GLU A 54 -5.53 -10.71 7.85
C GLU A 54 -5.08 -12.14 7.57
N TYR A 55 -4.37 -12.31 6.46
CA TYR A 55 -3.78 -13.57 6.04
C TYR A 55 -2.28 -13.50 6.22
N LEU A 56 -1.68 -14.56 6.74
CA LEU A 56 -0.27 -14.66 7.05
C LEU A 56 0.32 -15.87 6.32
N LEU A 57 1.26 -15.62 5.43
CA LEU A 57 1.91 -16.64 4.61
C LEU A 57 3.40 -16.72 4.94
N PRO A 58 4.01 -17.92 4.97
CA PRO A 58 5.46 -18.07 5.04
C PRO A 58 6.13 -17.39 3.85
N VAL A 59 7.20 -16.62 4.09
CA VAL A 59 7.91 -15.89 3.03
C VAL A 59 8.46 -16.81 1.96
N GLY A 60 9.00 -17.97 2.34
CA GLY A 60 9.59 -18.90 1.39
C GLY A 60 8.58 -19.39 0.32
N VAL A 61 7.32 -19.63 0.71
CA VAL A 61 6.25 -20.02 -0.23
C VAL A 61 5.96 -18.90 -1.23
N ILE A 62 5.99 -17.65 -0.76
CA ILE A 62 5.70 -16.49 -1.60
C ILE A 62 6.84 -16.23 -2.59
N LEU A 63 8.09 -16.33 -2.14
CA LEU A 63 9.25 -16.15 -3.00
C LEU A 63 9.25 -17.16 -4.16
N LYS A 64 8.97 -18.43 -3.87
CA LYS A 64 8.83 -19.48 -4.89
C LYS A 64 7.59 -19.34 -5.78
N ALA A 65 6.52 -18.73 -5.27
CA ALA A 65 5.31 -18.51 -6.05
C ALA A 65 5.47 -17.35 -7.06
N LEU A 66 6.17 -16.29 -6.67
CA LEU A 66 6.32 -15.06 -7.47
C LEU A 66 7.26 -15.25 -8.66
N ALA A 67 8.32 -16.03 -8.51
CA ALA A 67 9.28 -16.29 -9.57
C ALA A 67 9.66 -17.77 -9.58
N ASP A 68 9.90 -18.32 -10.78
CA ASP A 68 10.41 -19.68 -10.92
C ASP A 68 11.91 -19.69 -10.59
N THR A 69 12.20 -19.76 -9.29
CA THR A 69 13.56 -19.63 -8.74
C THR A 69 13.96 -20.85 -7.93
N THR A 70 15.22 -21.21 -8.02
CA THR A 70 15.79 -22.32 -7.22
C THR A 70 16.08 -21.88 -5.78
N ASP A 71 16.09 -22.84 -4.84
CA ASP A 71 16.47 -22.59 -3.43
C ASP A 71 17.83 -21.89 -3.32
N HIS A 72 18.77 -22.23 -4.23
CA HIS A 72 20.09 -21.62 -4.29
C HIS A 72 20.02 -20.14 -4.71
N GLU A 73 19.22 -19.81 -5.74
CA GLU A 73 19.03 -18.41 -6.16
C GLU A 73 18.37 -17.57 -5.07
N ILE A 74 17.39 -18.12 -4.36
CA ILE A 74 16.77 -17.46 -3.21
C ILE A 74 17.81 -17.26 -2.10
N TYR A 75 18.62 -18.28 -1.80
CA TYR A 75 19.68 -18.20 -0.80
C TYR A 75 20.70 -17.11 -1.15
N VAL A 76 21.20 -17.09 -2.39
CA VAL A 76 22.12 -16.07 -2.87
C VAL A 76 21.48 -14.69 -2.80
N SER A 77 20.24 -14.54 -3.28
CA SER A 77 19.54 -13.25 -3.29
C SER A 77 19.34 -12.66 -1.88
N LEU A 78 19.06 -13.51 -0.89
CA LEU A 78 18.85 -13.08 0.50
C LEU A 78 20.17 -12.90 1.28
N SER A 79 21.21 -13.67 0.94
CA SER A 79 22.52 -13.58 1.60
C SER A 79 23.42 -12.49 0.99
N CYS A 80 23.18 -12.10 -0.27
CA CYS A 80 23.79 -10.94 -0.89
C CYS A 80 23.24 -9.66 -0.27
N CYS A 81 23.79 -9.26 0.87
CA CYS A 81 23.61 -7.91 1.38
C CYS A 81 24.21 -6.94 0.36
N TYR A 82 23.37 -6.19 -0.35
CA TYR A 82 23.82 -5.08 -1.19
C TYR A 82 24.49 -4.04 -0.27
N ASN A 83 25.82 -4.05 -0.20
CA ASN A 83 26.57 -2.98 0.45
C ASN A 83 26.93 -1.98 -0.65
N GLU A 84 26.29 -0.80 -0.66
CA GLU A 84 26.46 0.19 -1.72
C GLU A 84 27.90 0.72 -1.86
N THR A 85 28.81 0.37 -0.95
CA THR A 85 30.20 0.85 -0.89
C THR A 85 31.27 -0.19 -1.24
N TYR A 86 30.96 -1.49 -1.30
CA TYR A 86 31.93 -2.53 -1.63
C TYR A 86 31.27 -3.63 -2.46
N GLU A 87 31.83 -3.91 -3.64
CA GLU A 87 31.50 -5.07 -4.49
C GLU A 87 31.31 -6.33 -3.63
N GLY A 88 30.36 -7.20 -3.99
CA GLY A 88 29.89 -8.31 -3.16
C GLY A 88 31.00 -9.18 -2.57
N VAL A 89 31.49 -8.82 -1.38
CA VAL A 89 32.50 -9.59 -0.66
C VAL A 89 31.81 -10.69 0.12
N LYS A 90 32.01 -11.95 -0.30
CA LYS A 90 31.75 -13.12 0.53
C LYS A 90 32.59 -13.00 1.82
N GLY A 91 31.97 -12.91 2.99
CA GLY A 91 32.68 -13.03 4.28
C GLY A 91 32.53 -11.87 5.28
N SER A 92 31.66 -10.89 5.05
CA SER A 92 31.31 -9.92 6.10
C SER A 92 30.55 -10.63 7.23
N VAL A 93 30.89 -10.34 8.50
CA VAL A 93 30.41 -11.01 9.73
C VAL A 93 28.88 -11.21 9.83
N GLY A 94 28.09 -10.41 9.09
CA GLY A 94 26.63 -10.56 9.00
C GLY A 94 26.11 -11.64 8.04
N THR A 95 26.89 -12.10 7.05
CA THR A 95 26.40 -13.03 6.02
C THR A 95 26.11 -14.43 6.57
N GLN A 96 26.84 -14.86 7.61
CA GLN A 96 26.62 -16.17 8.22
C GLN A 96 25.31 -16.20 9.00
N LEU A 97 25.05 -15.17 9.82
CA LEU A 97 23.79 -15.05 10.57
C LEU A 97 22.58 -14.96 9.64
N VAL A 98 22.67 -14.18 8.57
CA VAL A 98 21.60 -14.10 7.55
C VAL A 98 21.44 -15.44 6.85
N GLY A 99 22.55 -16.10 6.47
CA GLY A 99 22.53 -17.42 5.83
C GLY A 99 21.82 -18.49 6.67
N GLU A 100 22.06 -18.53 7.98
CA GLU A 100 21.36 -19.45 8.90
C GLU A 100 19.85 -19.18 8.94
N ARG A 101 19.43 -17.91 8.94
CA ARG A 101 17.99 -17.56 8.88
C ARG A 101 17.35 -17.91 7.54
N VAL A 102 18.07 -17.73 6.44
CA VAL A 102 17.57 -18.11 5.11
C VAL A 102 17.41 -19.61 5.01
N LYS A 103 18.32 -20.40 5.59
CA LYS A 103 18.17 -21.87 5.69
C LYS A 103 16.88 -22.24 6.43
N ILE A 104 16.61 -21.63 7.59
CA ILE A 104 15.35 -21.86 8.34
C ILE A 104 14.11 -21.58 7.45
N ILE A 105 14.12 -20.49 6.67
CA ILE A 105 13.00 -20.14 5.78
C ILE A 105 12.83 -21.19 4.66
N LEU A 106 13.92 -21.67 4.07
CA LEU A 106 13.89 -22.68 3.01
C LEU A 106 13.50 -24.07 3.55
N ASP A 107 13.99 -24.42 4.74
CA ASP A 107 13.66 -25.68 5.41
C ASP A 107 12.18 -25.74 5.78
N GLU A 108 11.56 -24.63 6.22
CA GLU A 108 10.11 -24.55 6.46
C GLU A 108 9.30 -24.88 5.20
N VAL A 109 9.73 -24.39 4.03
CA VAL A 109 9.06 -24.70 2.75
C VAL A 109 9.23 -26.18 2.38
N ARG A 110 10.38 -26.77 2.68
CA ARG A 110 10.65 -28.19 2.49
C ARG A 110 9.81 -29.06 3.42
N GLU A 111 9.62 -28.66 4.68
CA GLU A 111 8.73 -29.34 5.63
C GLU A 111 7.27 -29.36 5.15
N MET A 112 6.83 -28.30 4.46
CA MET A 112 5.52 -28.24 3.81
C MET A 112 5.43 -29.05 2.51
N SER A 113 6.51 -29.71 2.09
CA SER A 113 6.59 -30.50 0.84
C SER A 113 6.27 -29.69 -0.42
N LEU A 114 6.67 -28.41 -0.46
CA LEU A 114 6.46 -27.51 -1.61
C LEU A 114 7.80 -27.26 -2.32
N PHE A 115 7.99 -27.86 -3.50
CA PHE A 115 9.26 -27.80 -4.22
C PHE A 115 9.18 -26.94 -5.47
N THR A 116 8.05 -26.99 -6.17
CA THR A 116 7.85 -26.29 -7.45
C THR A 116 6.98 -25.04 -7.30
N ARG A 117 7.12 -24.09 -8.23
CA ARG A 117 6.24 -22.91 -8.32
C ARG A 117 4.76 -23.30 -8.39
N GLY A 118 4.44 -24.35 -9.17
CA GLY A 118 3.07 -24.84 -9.33
C GLY A 118 2.45 -25.32 -8.02
N GLU A 119 3.19 -26.09 -7.23
CA GLU A 119 2.75 -26.56 -5.91
C GLU A 119 2.54 -25.39 -4.93
N CYS A 120 3.46 -24.41 -4.91
CA CYS A 120 3.30 -23.21 -4.08
C CYS A 120 2.04 -22.41 -4.45
N LEU A 121 1.79 -22.23 -5.76
CA LEU A 121 0.59 -21.54 -6.24
C LEU A 121 -0.69 -22.32 -5.93
N GLN A 122 -0.67 -23.64 -6.06
CA GLN A 122 -1.81 -24.48 -5.69
C GLN A 122 -2.07 -24.44 -4.18
N HIS A 123 -1.03 -24.45 -3.35
CA HIS A 123 -1.15 -24.34 -1.90
C HIS A 123 -1.78 -22.99 -1.50
N ILE A 124 -1.28 -21.88 -2.08
CA ILE A 124 -1.88 -20.55 -1.91
C ILE A 124 -3.33 -20.58 -2.40
N GLY A 125 -3.57 -21.10 -3.61
CA GLY A 125 -4.89 -21.24 -4.20
C GLY A 125 -5.87 -21.96 -3.27
N ASN A 126 -5.49 -23.08 -2.67
CA ASN A 126 -6.32 -23.84 -1.73
C ASN A 126 -6.61 -23.06 -0.43
N LEU A 127 -5.63 -22.32 0.10
CA LEU A 127 -5.82 -21.47 1.29
C LEU A 127 -6.82 -20.34 1.03
N PHE A 128 -6.78 -19.78 -0.17
CA PHE A 128 -7.67 -18.71 -0.58
C PHE A 128 -8.92 -19.21 -1.28
N TYR A 129 -9.06 -20.49 -1.66
CA TYR A 129 -10.19 -20.99 -2.44
C TYR A 129 -11.52 -20.75 -1.75
N ALA A 130 -11.61 -20.87 -0.42
CA ALA A 130 -12.83 -20.53 0.32
C ALA A 130 -13.12 -19.02 0.37
N ALA A 131 -12.09 -18.17 0.34
CA ALA A 131 -12.20 -16.71 0.32
C ALA A 131 -12.42 -16.16 -1.10
N GLU A 132 -11.83 -16.81 -2.10
CA GLU A 132 -11.95 -16.50 -3.53
C GLU A 132 -13.19 -17.11 -4.15
N ALA A 133 -13.68 -18.29 -3.74
CA ALA A 133 -15.00 -18.75 -4.15
C ALA A 133 -16.08 -17.76 -3.70
N PHE A 134 -15.90 -17.08 -2.55
CA PHE A 134 -16.77 -15.99 -2.13
C PHE A 134 -16.57 -14.70 -2.95
N LEU A 135 -15.34 -14.42 -3.43
CA LEU A 135 -15.05 -13.29 -4.31
C LEU A 135 -15.55 -13.54 -5.74
N PHE A 136 -15.36 -14.72 -6.31
CA PHE A 136 -15.70 -15.11 -7.68
C PHE A 136 -17.22 -15.25 -7.84
N TYR A 137 -17.91 -15.89 -6.89
CA TYR A 137 -19.38 -15.96 -6.87
C TYR A 137 -20.05 -14.58 -6.72
N ARG A 138 -19.29 -13.56 -6.29
CA ARG A 138 -19.77 -12.18 -6.10
C ARG A 138 -19.27 -11.21 -7.18
N SER A 139 -18.13 -11.47 -7.81
CA SER A 139 -17.54 -10.67 -8.90
C SER A 139 -17.97 -11.14 -10.30
N ASP A 140 -18.47 -12.37 -10.46
CA ASP A 140 -19.23 -12.78 -11.66
C ASP A 140 -20.52 -11.97 -11.85
N PHE A 141 -20.92 -11.17 -10.84
CA PHE A 141 -22.05 -10.26 -10.94
C PHE A 141 -21.69 -8.86 -11.47
N SER A 142 -20.40 -8.53 -11.66
CA SER A 142 -19.97 -7.18 -12.10
C SER A 142 -18.84 -7.15 -13.14
N ALA A 143 -18.20 -8.27 -13.50
CA ALA A 143 -16.99 -8.26 -14.34
C ALA A 143 -17.12 -8.91 -15.73
N ARG A 144 -18.34 -9.06 -16.28
CA ARG A 144 -18.51 -9.47 -17.69
C ARG A 144 -19.25 -8.42 -18.50
N GLN A 145 -18.52 -7.47 -19.07
CA GLN A 145 -18.96 -6.82 -20.31
C GLN A 145 -17.85 -6.81 -21.38
N PRO A 146 -18.19 -7.17 -22.65
CA PRO A 146 -17.26 -7.16 -23.76
C PRO A 146 -16.94 -5.74 -24.24
N ARG A 147 -15.69 -5.55 -24.69
CA ARG A 147 -15.14 -4.31 -25.25
C ARG A 147 -15.92 -3.86 -26.48
N PHE A 148 -16.44 -2.63 -26.46
CA PHE A 148 -16.74 -1.84 -27.66
C PHE A 148 -15.89 -0.57 -27.65
N ILE A 149 -15.37 -0.23 -28.82
CA ILE A 149 -14.44 0.86 -29.12
C ILE A 149 -15.18 2.20 -29.02
N ALA A 150 -14.72 3.10 -28.15
CA ALA A 150 -14.95 4.54 -28.24
C ALA A 150 -13.88 5.30 -27.43
N LYS A 151 -13.22 6.28 -28.05
CA LYS A 151 -12.49 7.39 -27.39
C LYS A 151 -13.39 8.65 -27.48
N PRO A 152 -13.06 9.77 -26.81
CA PRO A 152 -12.58 9.97 -25.45
C PRO A 152 -13.51 10.94 -24.66
N GLY A 153 -13.64 10.75 -23.36
CA GLY A 153 -14.33 11.70 -22.49
C GLY A 153 -14.83 11.05 -21.20
N SER A 154 -14.43 11.64 -20.08
CA SER A 154 -14.85 11.33 -18.71
C SER A 154 -14.28 10.06 -18.09
N ALA A 155 -13.64 10.28 -16.93
CA ALA A 155 -12.91 9.32 -16.13
C ALA A 155 -13.84 8.55 -15.20
N VAL A 156 -14.35 7.39 -15.61
CA VAL A 156 -14.82 6.33 -14.70
C VAL A 156 -14.77 4.98 -15.43
N ALA A 157 -13.63 4.30 -15.48
CA ALA A 157 -13.61 2.84 -15.73
C ALA A 157 -12.23 2.21 -15.51
N ARG A 158 -12.27 1.00 -14.93
CA ARG A 158 -11.36 -0.15 -15.13
C ARG A 158 -10.04 -0.14 -14.36
N SER A 159 -9.98 -0.99 -13.33
CA SER A 159 -8.77 -1.33 -12.59
C SER A 159 -8.92 -2.65 -11.82
N LEU A 160 -9.31 -3.71 -12.50
CA LEU A 160 -9.09 -5.09 -12.04
C LEU A 160 -8.93 -5.89 -13.33
N ASP A 161 -7.74 -6.44 -13.61
CA ASP A 161 -7.55 -7.63 -14.46
C ASP A 161 -6.08 -7.98 -14.74
N TYR A 162 -5.10 -7.15 -14.37
CA TYR A 162 -3.68 -7.46 -14.58
C TYR A 162 -3.02 -7.34 -13.20
N ASP A 163 -2.91 -8.39 -12.40
CA ASP A 163 -1.72 -9.25 -12.36
C ASP A 163 -2.00 -10.60 -11.64
N LEU A 164 -3.27 -10.99 -11.49
CA LEU A 164 -3.68 -12.32 -10.98
C LEU A 164 -3.84 -13.37 -12.10
N TYR A 165 -3.68 -12.95 -13.36
CA TYR A 165 -3.92 -13.79 -14.54
C TYR A 165 -2.87 -14.88 -14.77
N GLU A 166 -1.70 -14.81 -14.15
CA GLU A 166 -0.63 -15.79 -14.37
C GLU A 166 -0.81 -17.09 -13.57
N VAL A 167 -1.80 -17.15 -12.68
CA VAL A 167 -2.19 -18.39 -11.96
C VAL A 167 -3.37 -19.10 -12.66
N GLN A 168 -4.02 -18.44 -13.63
CA GLN A 168 -5.20 -18.98 -14.34
C GLN A 168 -4.87 -19.83 -15.57
N SER A 169 -3.60 -19.98 -15.97
CA SER A 169 -3.23 -20.61 -17.24
C SER A 169 -3.15 -22.15 -17.23
N VAL A 170 -3.59 -22.83 -16.17
CA VAL A 170 -3.43 -24.30 -16.04
C VAL A 170 -4.76 -25.09 -16.07
N VAL A 171 -5.88 -24.49 -16.49
CA VAL A 171 -7.14 -25.24 -16.68
C VAL A 171 -7.73 -24.98 -18.08
N PRO A 172 -7.85 -26.00 -18.95
CA PRO A 172 -8.40 -25.81 -20.28
C PRO A 172 -9.92 -25.74 -20.19
N LEU A 173 -10.50 -24.56 -20.34
CA LEU A 173 -11.93 -24.41 -20.56
C LEU A 173 -12.18 -23.86 -21.96
N GLY A 174 -12.20 -24.80 -22.92
CA GLY A 174 -12.95 -24.61 -24.13
C GLY A 174 -14.44 -24.45 -23.79
N SER A 175 -15.02 -23.33 -24.19
CA SER A 175 -16.38 -23.30 -24.76
C SER A 175 -16.72 -21.89 -25.21
N SER A 176 -16.99 -21.80 -26.51
CA SER A 176 -17.56 -20.64 -27.20
C SER A 176 -18.90 -20.26 -26.57
N PHE A 177 -18.99 -19.07 -25.96
CA PHE A 177 -20.25 -18.49 -25.49
C PHE A 177 -20.34 -17.01 -25.87
N ARG A 178 -20.88 -16.74 -27.07
CA ARG A 178 -21.38 -15.41 -27.45
C ARG A 178 -22.84 -15.54 -27.87
N LYS A 179 -23.78 -15.08 -27.03
CA LYS A 179 -25.16 -14.76 -27.44
C LYS A 179 -25.58 -13.40 -26.84
N PRO A 180 -26.23 -12.51 -27.62
CA PRO A 180 -26.55 -11.13 -27.22
C PRO A 180 -27.62 -11.00 -26.12
N ALA A 181 -28.48 -12.00 -25.93
CA ALA A 181 -29.59 -11.96 -24.96
C ALA A 181 -29.16 -11.90 -23.48
N GLN A 182 -27.97 -12.43 -23.12
CA GLN A 182 -27.49 -12.37 -21.74
C GLN A 182 -27.00 -10.97 -21.33
N VAL A 183 -26.50 -10.16 -22.27
CA VAL A 183 -25.96 -8.82 -21.97
C VAL A 183 -27.09 -7.88 -21.53
N GLU A 184 -28.28 -8.03 -22.10
CA GLU A 184 -29.43 -7.18 -21.81
C GLU A 184 -30.08 -7.53 -20.46
N LEU A 185 -30.11 -8.81 -20.10
CA LEU A 185 -30.49 -9.28 -18.77
C LEU A 185 -29.50 -8.79 -17.71
N VAL A 186 -28.20 -8.85 -17.98
CA VAL A 186 -27.15 -8.33 -17.09
C VAL A 186 -27.29 -6.81 -16.91
N LYS A 187 -27.57 -6.05 -17.99
CA LYS A 187 -27.83 -4.60 -17.90
C LYS A 187 -29.05 -4.27 -17.04
N LYS A 188 -30.16 -5.02 -17.19
CA LYS A 188 -31.36 -4.85 -16.34
C LYS A 188 -31.08 -5.16 -14.87
N ILE A 189 -30.39 -6.27 -14.61
CA ILE A 189 -30.02 -6.68 -13.25
C ILE A 189 -29.04 -5.67 -12.59
N ILE A 190 -28.09 -5.11 -13.34
CA ILE A 190 -27.18 -4.07 -12.83
C ILE A 190 -27.94 -2.78 -12.56
N ALA A 191 -28.87 -2.39 -13.43
CA ALA A 191 -29.70 -1.21 -13.24
C ALA A 191 -30.63 -1.34 -12.02
N ASP A 192 -31.19 -2.53 -11.79
CA ASP A 192 -32.09 -2.80 -10.66
C ASP A 192 -31.34 -2.91 -9.32
N LYS A 193 -30.12 -3.47 -9.30
CA LYS A 193 -29.36 -3.66 -8.05
C LYS A 193 -28.49 -2.47 -7.66
N ASN A 194 -27.92 -1.74 -8.63
CA ASN A 194 -27.00 -0.62 -8.41
C ASN A 194 -27.42 0.60 -9.26
N PRO A 195 -28.55 1.25 -8.96
CA PRO A 195 -28.92 2.47 -9.66
C PRO A 195 -27.87 3.57 -9.41
N PRO A 196 -27.56 4.41 -10.41
CA PRO A 196 -26.53 5.46 -10.30
C PRO A 196 -26.81 6.47 -9.16
N THR A 197 -28.08 6.64 -8.79
CA THR A 197 -28.52 7.42 -7.63
C THR A 197 -27.92 6.92 -6.31
N GLN A 198 -27.61 5.63 -6.15
CA GLN A 198 -26.98 5.12 -4.93
C GLN A 198 -25.54 5.60 -4.76
N ILE A 199 -24.78 5.77 -5.85
CA ILE A 199 -23.40 6.27 -5.78
C ILE A 199 -23.42 7.74 -5.38
N SER A 200 -24.25 8.56 -6.03
CA SER A 200 -24.40 9.98 -5.70
C SER A 200 -24.82 10.17 -4.25
N LEU A 201 -25.81 9.40 -3.78
CA LEU A 201 -26.27 9.44 -2.40
C LEU A 201 -25.17 9.00 -1.41
N ALA A 202 -24.39 7.97 -1.74
CA ALA A 202 -23.28 7.53 -0.89
C ALA A 202 -22.18 8.60 -0.78
N VAL A 203 -21.84 9.26 -1.89
CA VAL A 203 -20.88 10.36 -1.91
C VAL A 203 -21.42 11.56 -1.13
N GLU A 204 -22.68 11.92 -1.33
CA GLU A 204 -23.33 13.01 -0.60
C GLU A 204 -23.35 12.75 0.92
N ASN A 205 -23.71 11.53 1.32
CA ASN A 205 -23.67 11.11 2.72
C ASN A 205 -22.26 11.15 3.29
N MET A 206 -21.25 10.70 2.54
CA MET A 206 -19.85 10.79 2.95
C MET A 206 -19.43 12.26 3.14
N LEU A 207 -19.81 13.16 2.23
CA LEU A 207 -19.48 14.58 2.33
C LEU A 207 -20.18 15.26 3.51
N LYS A 208 -21.47 14.95 3.74
CA LYS A 208 -22.29 15.50 4.84
C LYS A 208 -21.86 15.01 6.22
N THR A 209 -21.59 13.72 6.35
CA THR A 209 -21.31 13.08 7.65
C THR A 209 -19.82 12.89 7.94
N GLY A 210 -18.96 13.02 6.92
CA GLY A 210 -17.53 12.74 7.03
C GLY A 210 -17.20 11.28 7.30
N ARG A 211 -18.16 10.36 7.13
CA ARG A 211 -18.00 8.93 7.40
C ARG A 211 -17.86 8.14 6.11
N LEU A 212 -16.77 7.41 6.01
CA LEU A 212 -16.47 6.49 4.92
C LEU A 212 -17.04 5.11 5.23
N VAL A 213 -18.05 4.70 4.45
CA VAL A 213 -18.68 3.37 4.55
C VAL A 213 -18.21 2.53 3.36
N THR A 214 -17.10 1.80 3.55
CA THR A 214 -16.57 0.87 2.55
C THR A 214 -16.33 -0.50 3.17
N GLN A 215 -16.45 -1.56 2.36
CA GLN A 215 -16.20 -2.93 2.81
C GLN A 215 -14.71 -3.19 3.03
N SER A 216 -13.85 -2.58 2.23
CA SER A 216 -12.39 -2.75 2.28
C SER A 216 -11.69 -1.81 3.26
N GLY A 217 -12.31 -0.71 3.68
CA GLY A 217 -11.70 0.28 4.57
C GLY A 217 -10.59 1.15 3.94
N LEU A 218 -10.33 1.02 2.63
CA LEU A 218 -9.34 1.78 1.84
C LEU A 218 -7.93 1.86 2.45
N ASP A 219 -7.53 0.86 3.24
CA ASP A 219 -6.23 0.83 3.92
C ASP A 219 -5.99 2.08 4.81
N LEU A 220 -7.08 2.64 5.34
CA LEU A 220 -7.08 3.76 6.29
C LEU A 220 -7.44 3.24 7.69
N GLN A 221 -6.76 3.78 8.71
CA GLN A 221 -7.01 3.41 10.11
C GLN A 221 -8.30 4.03 10.67
N GLN A 222 -8.76 5.13 10.06
CA GLN A 222 -9.97 5.85 10.46
C GLN A 222 -11.04 5.74 9.37
N ARG A 223 -12.31 5.70 9.80
CA ARG A 223 -13.48 5.71 8.92
C ARG A 223 -14.35 6.95 9.07
N ALA A 224 -14.01 7.85 9.99
CA ALA A 224 -14.76 9.07 10.27
C ALA A 224 -13.80 10.27 10.29
N GLY A 225 -14.36 11.48 10.17
CA GLY A 225 -13.58 12.73 10.12
C GLY A 225 -12.92 12.98 8.76
N MET A 226 -13.49 12.43 7.68
CA MET A 226 -12.97 12.61 6.31
C MET A 226 -13.31 13.98 5.72
N THR A 227 -14.39 14.60 6.20
CA THR A 227 -14.80 15.95 5.79
C THR A 227 -14.98 16.84 7.01
N VAL A 228 -14.76 18.13 6.81
CA VAL A 228 -14.93 19.18 7.82
C VAL A 228 -15.65 20.33 7.15
N GLN A 229 -16.53 21.01 7.88
CA GLN A 229 -17.19 22.21 7.37
C GLN A 229 -16.16 23.33 7.22
N ALA A 230 -16.11 23.94 6.03
CA ALA A 230 -15.26 25.11 5.78
C ALA A 230 -15.95 26.35 6.34
N GLU A 231 -15.48 26.81 7.50
CA GLU A 231 -16.06 27.96 8.19
C GLU A 231 -15.66 29.28 7.51
N ARG A 232 -16.61 30.21 7.43
CA ARG A 232 -16.40 31.55 6.84
C ARG A 232 -16.44 32.66 7.90
N LEU A 233 -15.73 32.45 9.00
CA LEU A 233 -15.61 33.44 10.08
C LEU A 233 -14.78 34.66 9.62
N ASN A 234 -13.63 34.39 9.01
CA ASN A 234 -12.78 35.39 8.38
C ASN A 234 -11.99 34.73 7.23
N PHE A 235 -11.32 35.56 6.42
CA PHE A 235 -10.55 35.08 5.27
C PHE A 235 -9.45 34.08 5.68
N LEU A 236 -8.74 34.35 6.78
CA LEU A 236 -7.63 33.52 7.25
C LEU A 236 -8.08 32.12 7.71
N ARG A 237 -9.23 32.03 8.38
CA ARG A 237 -9.86 30.77 8.79
C ARG A 237 -10.32 29.96 7.58
N PHE A 238 -10.91 30.63 6.59
CA PHE A 238 -11.37 29.95 5.39
C PHE A 238 -10.19 29.35 4.60
N ILE A 239 -9.11 30.11 4.40
CA ILE A 239 -7.94 29.62 3.66
C ILE A 239 -7.14 28.56 4.43
N SER A 240 -7.13 28.61 5.77
CA SER A 240 -6.39 27.64 6.59
C SER A 240 -6.93 26.21 6.41
N HIS A 241 -8.24 26.04 6.19
CA HIS A 241 -8.84 24.73 5.93
C HIS A 241 -8.21 24.01 4.73
N PHE A 242 -7.86 24.73 3.65
CA PHE A 242 -7.27 24.14 2.45
C PHE A 242 -5.78 23.82 2.58
N ARG A 243 -5.12 24.37 3.60
CA ARG A 243 -3.71 24.09 3.91
C ARG A 243 -3.53 23.11 5.07
N ALA A 244 -4.62 22.74 5.73
CA ALA A 244 -4.62 21.88 6.89
C ALA A 244 -4.29 20.43 6.51
N VAL A 245 -3.43 19.81 7.30
CA VAL A 245 -3.02 18.41 7.20
C VAL A 245 -3.17 17.78 8.59
N HIS A 246 -3.95 16.71 8.66
CA HIS A 246 -4.23 16.01 9.90
C HIS A 246 -3.58 14.62 9.89
N ARG A 247 -2.89 14.24 10.98
CA ARG A 247 -2.22 12.93 11.08
C ARG A 247 -3.20 11.74 11.20
N GLY A 248 -4.44 12.00 11.61
CA GLY A 248 -5.52 11.02 11.74
C GLY A 248 -6.10 10.99 13.16
N ALA A 249 -7.43 10.87 13.27
CA ALA A 249 -8.16 10.88 14.54
C ALA A 249 -7.78 9.70 15.46
N SER A 250 -7.34 8.58 14.88
CA SER A 250 -6.83 7.42 15.63
C SER A 250 -5.65 7.76 16.56
N PHE A 251 -4.89 8.82 16.24
CA PHE A 251 -3.75 9.27 17.05
C PHE A 251 -4.14 10.25 18.16
N ALA A 252 -5.35 10.83 18.13
CA ALA A 252 -5.80 11.77 19.17
C ALA A 252 -5.93 11.10 20.54
N GLY A 253 -6.45 9.86 20.57
CA GLY A 253 -6.62 9.08 21.80
C GLY A 253 -5.35 8.43 22.34
N LEU A 254 -4.21 8.53 21.64
CA LEU A 254 -2.95 7.98 22.15
C LEU A 254 -2.36 8.91 23.22
N ARG A 255 -1.99 8.32 24.36
CA ARG A 255 -1.31 9.03 25.46
C ARG A 255 0.14 9.41 25.16
N THR A 256 0.70 8.90 24.07
CA THR A 256 2.09 9.17 23.67
C THR A 256 2.20 10.51 22.93
N THR A 257 3.14 11.36 23.35
CA THR A 257 3.35 12.68 22.74
C THR A 257 4.26 12.65 21.51
N THR A 258 4.89 11.51 21.21
CA THR A 258 5.83 11.36 20.08
C THR A 258 5.20 11.72 18.74
N VAL A 259 3.92 11.39 18.54
CA VAL A 259 3.16 11.71 17.33
C VAL A 259 2.78 13.19 17.21
N ARG A 260 2.94 13.96 18.28
CA ARG A 260 2.64 15.40 18.35
C ARG A 260 3.88 16.26 18.20
N LYS A 261 5.07 15.67 18.33
CA LYS A 261 6.34 16.38 18.20
C LYS A 261 6.55 16.81 16.75
N LEU A 262 6.95 18.07 16.59
CA LEU A 262 7.53 18.56 15.36
C LEU A 262 8.93 17.94 15.21
N LEU A 263 9.21 17.39 14.04
CA LEU A 263 10.49 16.74 13.74
C LEU A 263 11.28 17.59 12.74
N PRO A 264 12.63 17.59 12.78
CA PRO A 264 13.45 18.34 11.82
C PRO A 264 13.17 18.02 10.35
N GLU A 265 12.75 16.79 10.05
CA GLU A 265 12.38 16.35 8.69
C GLU A 265 11.12 17.05 8.16
N SER A 266 10.35 17.71 9.03
CA SER A 266 9.18 18.50 8.65
C SER A 266 9.53 19.89 8.12
N TRP A 267 10.81 20.31 8.22
CA TRP A 267 11.27 21.62 7.79
C TRP A 267 10.96 21.87 6.31
N GLY A 268 10.40 23.03 6.01
CA GLY A 268 9.98 23.42 4.67
C GLY A 268 8.65 22.83 4.20
N PHE A 269 8.16 21.74 4.80
CA PHE A 269 6.88 21.11 4.44
C PHE A 269 5.73 21.54 5.34
N ILE A 270 5.94 21.50 6.66
CA ILE A 270 4.93 21.84 7.67
C ILE A 270 5.35 23.11 8.41
N CYS A 271 4.39 24.00 8.65
CA CYS A 271 4.63 25.23 9.40
C CYS A 271 4.90 24.90 10.88
N PRO A 272 6.02 25.36 11.47
CA PRO A 272 6.37 25.06 12.86
C PRO A 272 5.49 25.79 13.89
N VAL A 273 4.78 26.84 13.48
CA VAL A 273 4.00 27.71 14.37
C VAL A 273 2.49 27.45 14.25
N HIS A 274 2.01 27.17 13.03
CA HIS A 274 0.58 27.14 12.74
C HIS A 274 -0.06 25.78 13.09
N THR A 275 -0.20 25.52 14.39
CA THR A 275 -1.00 24.43 14.98
C THR A 275 -1.93 25.04 16.03
N PRO A 276 -3.19 24.60 16.14
CA PRO A 276 -4.06 25.02 17.24
C PRO A 276 -3.54 24.46 18.58
N ASP A 277 -3.84 25.18 19.65
CA ASP A 277 -3.60 24.74 21.03
C ASP A 277 -4.63 23.68 21.48
N GLY A 278 -4.32 22.97 22.55
CA GLY A 278 -5.19 21.96 23.16
C GLY A 278 -5.06 20.55 22.55
N GLU A 279 -6.17 19.81 22.53
CA GLU A 279 -6.19 18.41 22.05
C GLU A 279 -5.68 18.20 20.61
N PRO A 280 -5.92 19.09 19.62
CA PRO A 280 -5.39 18.91 18.26
C PRO A 280 -3.92 19.32 18.10
N CYS A 281 -3.26 19.84 19.14
CA CYS A 281 -1.89 20.34 19.05
C CYS A 281 -0.91 19.26 18.55
N GLY A 282 -0.21 19.56 17.47
CA GLY A 282 0.74 18.66 16.78
C GLY A 282 0.09 17.58 15.91
N LEU A 283 -1.23 17.39 15.98
CA LEU A 283 -1.99 16.46 15.12
C LEU A 283 -2.59 17.16 13.90
N LEU A 284 -3.13 18.35 14.12
CA LEU A 284 -3.60 19.26 13.06
C LEU A 284 -2.52 20.29 12.79
N ASN A 285 -1.89 20.20 11.62
CA ASN A 285 -0.87 21.16 11.21
C ASN A 285 -1.25 21.80 9.86
N HIS A 286 -0.48 22.80 9.43
CA HIS A 286 -0.68 23.44 8.15
C HIS A 286 0.59 23.35 7.30
N MET A 287 0.43 23.20 5.99
CA MET A 287 1.55 23.23 5.05
C MET A 287 2.25 24.61 5.06
N SER A 288 3.57 24.62 4.98
CA SER A 288 4.39 25.84 4.80
C SER A 288 4.07 26.55 3.50
N SER A 289 4.11 27.88 3.44
CA SER A 289 3.68 28.68 2.27
C SER A 289 4.28 28.23 0.94
N THR A 290 5.55 27.81 0.95
CA THR A 290 6.31 27.34 -0.23
C THR A 290 6.13 25.86 -0.55
N CYS A 291 5.43 25.11 0.30
CA CYS A 291 5.17 23.69 0.12
C CYS A 291 4.04 23.48 -0.88
N HIS A 292 4.28 22.60 -1.85
CA HIS A 292 3.34 22.22 -2.89
C HIS A 292 3.19 20.70 -2.93
N ALA A 293 1.96 20.23 -3.11
CA ALA A 293 1.68 18.83 -3.37
C ALA A 293 1.80 18.57 -4.88
N ILE A 294 2.60 17.59 -5.27
CA ILE A 294 2.69 17.18 -6.66
C ILE A 294 1.44 16.36 -7.00
N THR A 295 0.65 16.89 -7.93
CA THR A 295 -0.40 16.16 -8.63
C THR A 295 0.17 15.74 -9.97
N VAL A 296 0.31 14.43 -10.17
CA VAL A 296 0.80 13.90 -11.45
C VAL A 296 -0.36 13.94 -12.45
N ASP A 297 -0.18 14.70 -13.54
CA ASP A 297 -1.01 14.54 -14.72
C ASP A 297 -0.46 13.32 -15.49
N TRP A 298 -1.33 12.35 -15.80
CA TRP A 298 -1.00 11.09 -16.49
C TRP A 298 -0.30 11.24 -17.86
N LEU A 299 -0.02 12.46 -18.31
CA LEU A 299 0.67 12.79 -19.55
C LEU A 299 2.19 12.88 -19.42
N ASP A 300 2.77 12.88 -18.20
CA ASP A 300 4.22 12.87 -18.02
C ASP A 300 4.71 11.59 -17.28
N PRO A 301 5.41 10.65 -17.98
CA PRO A 301 5.84 9.36 -17.43
C PRO A 301 6.92 9.41 -16.33
N ARG A 302 7.28 10.59 -15.82
CA ARG A 302 8.51 10.78 -15.05
C ARG A 302 8.32 10.78 -13.53
N GLU A 303 7.11 10.92 -13.02
CA GLU A 303 6.87 10.98 -11.57
C GLU A 303 5.58 10.22 -11.21
N ASP A 304 5.71 9.10 -10.47
CA ASP A 304 4.60 8.17 -10.16
C ASP A 304 4.16 8.25 -8.67
N ALA A 305 4.34 9.37 -7.99
CA ALA A 305 3.93 9.51 -6.58
C ALA A 305 3.48 10.93 -6.22
N ILE A 306 2.41 11.04 -5.43
CA ILE A 306 2.03 12.28 -4.74
C ILE A 306 3.16 12.59 -3.75
N THR A 307 4.04 13.50 -4.15
CA THR A 307 5.21 13.90 -3.36
C THR A 307 5.05 15.37 -3.00
N MET A 308 5.31 15.74 -1.75
CA MET A 308 5.37 17.16 -1.39
C MET A 308 6.77 17.68 -1.73
N THR A 309 6.85 18.87 -2.34
CA THR A 309 8.11 19.54 -2.64
C THR A 309 8.11 20.97 -2.16
N THR A 310 9.30 21.53 -1.95
CA THR A 310 9.50 22.92 -1.54
C THR A 310 10.27 23.64 -2.64
N SER A 311 9.98 24.93 -2.84
CA SER A 311 10.61 25.76 -3.88
C SER A 311 12.14 25.87 -3.74
N ASN A 312 12.68 25.70 -2.53
CA ASN A 312 14.10 25.88 -2.22
C ASN A 312 14.89 24.57 -2.15
N SER A 313 14.23 23.43 -2.31
CA SER A 313 14.91 22.14 -2.45
C SER A 313 14.05 21.25 -3.33
N SER A 314 14.44 21.14 -4.61
CA SER A 314 13.99 20.08 -5.49
C SER A 314 14.53 18.75 -4.97
N VAL A 315 13.96 18.23 -3.88
CA VAL A 315 14.16 16.84 -3.47
C VAL A 315 13.33 16.00 -4.44
N LYS A 316 13.91 15.73 -5.62
CA LYS A 316 13.34 14.83 -6.60
C LYS A 316 13.44 13.40 -6.07
N TYR A 317 12.34 12.83 -5.64
CA TYR A 317 12.22 11.39 -5.48
C TYR A 317 11.87 10.76 -6.84
N SER A 318 12.82 10.76 -7.78
CA SER A 318 12.64 10.01 -9.03
C SER A 318 13.00 8.55 -8.82
N ARG A 319 12.08 7.63 -9.12
CA ARG A 319 12.38 6.22 -9.40
C ARG A 319 13.21 6.14 -10.68
N GLN A 320 14.50 6.45 -10.63
CA GLN A 320 15.45 5.82 -11.54
C GLN A 320 15.95 4.58 -10.81
N GLY A 321 15.64 3.42 -11.40
CA GLY A 321 15.49 2.15 -10.70
C GLY A 321 16.68 1.71 -9.87
N TRP A 322 16.39 1.06 -8.74
CA TRP A 322 17.18 0.04 -8.02
C TRP A 322 18.68 0.25 -7.79
N HIS A 323 19.23 1.40 -8.14
CA HIS A 323 20.62 1.76 -7.95
C HIS A 323 20.67 3.22 -7.51
N ARG A 324 21.31 3.46 -6.36
CA ARG A 324 21.75 4.76 -5.83
C ARG A 324 20.77 5.45 -4.88
N TRP A 325 20.77 5.02 -3.61
CA TRP A 325 20.37 5.87 -2.49
C TRP A 325 21.52 6.80 -2.13
N LYS A 326 21.62 7.98 -2.76
CA LYS A 326 22.50 9.04 -2.23
C LYS A 326 21.78 9.72 -1.06
N THR A 327 22.38 9.65 0.13
CA THR A 327 22.09 10.61 1.20
C THR A 327 22.32 12.03 0.64
N PRO A 328 21.39 12.99 0.85
CA PRO A 328 21.65 14.36 0.49
C PRO A 328 22.66 14.95 1.47
N CYS A 329 23.90 15.13 1.01
CA CYS A 329 24.80 16.10 1.62
C CYS A 329 24.21 17.50 1.35
N ILE A 330 23.88 18.22 2.43
CA ILE A 330 23.56 19.64 2.36
C ILE A 330 24.82 20.34 1.83
N PRO A 331 24.77 21.09 0.71
CA PRO A 331 25.86 21.98 0.37
C PRO A 331 25.87 23.11 1.41
N LEU A 332 26.85 23.08 2.32
CA LEU A 332 27.24 24.26 3.08
C LEU A 332 27.67 25.32 2.06
N ASN A 333 26.86 26.36 1.89
CA ASN A 333 27.18 27.48 1.02
C ASN A 333 28.23 28.36 1.73
N PRO A 334 29.46 28.50 1.22
CA PRO A 334 30.51 29.27 1.88
C PRO A 334 30.49 30.72 1.38
N TYR A 335 29.39 31.45 1.61
CA TYR A 335 29.37 32.90 1.37
C TYR A 335 28.45 33.58 2.37
N HIS A 336 29.00 33.91 3.53
CA HIS A 336 28.67 35.12 4.29
C HIS A 336 29.88 35.42 5.18
N SER A 337 30.70 36.36 4.70
CA SER A 337 31.49 37.27 5.53
C SER A 337 30.64 38.51 5.79
#